data_AF-A0ABD4RQI5-F1
#
_entry.id   AF-A0ABD4RQI5-F1
#
_cell.length_a   1.000
_cell.length_b   1.000
_cell.length_c   1.000
_cell.angle_alpha   90.00
_cell.angle_beta   90.00
_cell.angle_gamma   90.00
#
_symmetry.space_group_name_H-M   'P 1'
#
loop_
_entity.id
_entity.type
_entity.pdbx_description
1 polymer ?
#
loop_
_entity_poly.entity_id
_entity_poly.type
_entity_poly.pdbx_seq_one_letter_code
_entity_poly.pdbx_strand_id
1 'polypeptide(L)'
;MMFDREIIRYHHGHHDHDDHCHEHTHGDMCHEHPHDHDHDHEHNHEESSESKDEKTLKILLVHWINHNETHEEGFREWVEKARAIGKEETAKSIEKAIECMEEANKMLLEAKKHM
;
A
#
# COMPACT_ATOMS: atom_id res chain seq x y z
N MET A 1 -4.20 14.89 -34.09
CA MET A 1 -3.41 14.31 -32.98
C MET A 1 -4.08 14.76 -31.70
N MET A 2 -5.07 14.00 -31.25
CA MET A 2 -5.86 14.28 -30.06
C MET A 2 -5.67 13.07 -29.16
N PHE A 3 -4.76 13.17 -28.20
CA PHE A 3 -4.67 12.22 -27.11
C PHE A 3 -5.67 12.70 -26.07
N ASP A 4 -6.88 12.15 -26.13
CA ASP A 4 -7.86 12.31 -25.07
C ASP A 4 -7.30 11.70 -23.79
N ARG A 5 -7.03 12.55 -22.81
CA ARG A 5 -6.66 12.16 -21.46
C ARG A 5 -7.90 11.58 -20.78
N GLU A 6 -8.12 10.29 -20.95
CA GLU A 6 -8.95 9.54 -20.01
C GLU A 6 -8.16 9.37 -18.70
N ILE A 7 -8.42 10.29 -17.77
CA ILE A 7 -8.03 10.19 -16.38
C ILE A 7 -8.78 8.99 -15.81
N ILE A 8 -8.11 7.83 -15.72
CA ILE A 8 -8.61 6.68 -14.97
C ILE A 8 -8.63 7.07 -13.49
N ARG A 9 -9.76 7.63 -13.05
CA ARG A 9 -10.09 7.82 -11.63
C ARG A 9 -10.29 6.43 -11.03
N TYR A 10 -9.27 5.92 -10.35
CA TYR A 10 -9.47 4.87 -9.36
C TYR A 10 -10.29 5.46 -8.20
N HIS A 11 -11.60 5.22 -8.23
CA HIS A 11 -12.46 5.39 -7.07
C HIS A 11 -12.04 4.34 -6.04
N HIS A 12 -11.33 4.76 -4.98
CA HIS A 12 -11.26 3.96 -3.76
C HIS A 12 -12.66 3.94 -3.16
N GLY A 13 -13.33 2.82 -3.33
CA GLY A 13 -14.66 2.55 -2.80
C GLY A 13 -14.69 2.78 -1.29
N HIS A 14 -15.70 3.52 -0.88
CA HIS A 14 -16.17 3.67 0.49
C HIS A 14 -16.26 2.27 1.12
N HIS A 15 -15.55 2.04 2.24
CA HIS A 15 -15.71 0.82 3.00
C HIS A 15 -16.95 1.02 3.89
N ASP A 16 -18.12 0.68 3.34
CA ASP A 16 -19.34 0.52 4.11
C ASP A 16 -19.08 -0.55 5.18
N HIS A 17 -19.07 -0.13 6.44
CA HIS A 17 -18.98 -1.02 7.59
C HIS A 17 -20.37 -1.62 7.82
N ASP A 18 -20.68 -2.68 7.08
CA ASP A 18 -21.92 -3.44 7.21
C ASP A 18 -21.70 -4.65 8.13
N ASP A 19 -22.29 -4.56 9.31
CA ASP A 19 -22.83 -5.63 10.18
C ASP A 19 -22.03 -6.93 10.35
N HIS A 20 -21.42 -7.07 11.53
CA HIS A 20 -21.19 -8.38 12.15
C HIS A 20 -22.04 -8.52 13.41
N CYS A 21 -23.24 -9.07 13.22
CA CYS A 21 -24.04 -9.67 14.27
C CYS A 21 -23.32 -10.92 14.82
N HIS A 22 -23.03 -10.94 16.13
CA HIS A 22 -22.77 -12.18 16.85
C HIS A 22 -23.92 -12.48 17.81
N GLU A 23 -24.60 -13.59 17.55
CA GLU A 23 -25.68 -14.17 18.33
C GLU A 23 -25.14 -14.76 19.65
N HIS A 24 -25.74 -14.39 20.78
CA HIS A 24 -25.40 -14.90 22.12
C HIS A 24 -26.28 -16.09 22.51
N THR A 25 -25.69 -17.17 23.02
CA THR A 25 -26.37 -18.13 23.91
C THR A 25 -25.42 -18.61 25.01
N HIS A 26 -25.46 -17.96 26.19
CA HIS A 26 -24.91 -18.54 27.41
C HIS A 26 -25.95 -18.43 28.52
N GLY A 27 -26.42 -19.59 28.98
CA GLY A 27 -27.30 -19.71 30.12
C GLY A 27 -26.64 -19.17 31.39
N ASP A 28 -27.36 -18.25 32.03
CA ASP A 28 -27.41 -17.99 33.47
C ASP A 28 -26.15 -18.33 34.29
N MET A 29 -25.17 -17.42 34.29
CA MET A 29 -24.29 -17.11 35.45
C MET A 29 -23.44 -15.88 35.14
N CYS A 30 -23.98 -14.70 35.43
CA CYS A 30 -23.29 -13.42 35.31
C CYS A 30 -22.27 -13.28 36.45
N HIS A 31 -20.98 -13.28 36.14
CA HIS A 31 -19.97 -12.80 37.07
C HIS A 31 -19.39 -11.48 36.56
N GLU A 32 -19.74 -10.38 37.24
CA GLU A 32 -19.06 -9.09 37.10
C GLU A 32 -17.64 -9.21 37.64
N HIS A 33 -16.66 -8.97 36.77
CA HIS A 33 -15.29 -8.69 37.18
C HIS A 33 -15.00 -7.22 36.83
N PRO A 34 -14.88 -6.32 37.81
CA PRO A 34 -14.31 -5.01 37.58
C PRO A 34 -12.80 -5.20 37.49
N HIS A 35 -12.28 -5.29 36.27
CA HIS A 35 -10.86 -5.14 36.05
C HIS A 35 -10.60 -3.71 35.59
N ASP A 36 -10.47 -2.84 36.61
CA ASP A 36 -9.75 -1.58 36.49
C ASP A 36 -8.28 -1.91 36.23
N HIS A 37 -7.91 -1.85 34.95
CA HIS A 37 -6.53 -1.81 34.54
C HIS A 37 -6.32 -0.54 33.75
N ASP A 38 -6.26 0.55 34.51
CA ASP A 38 -5.55 1.76 34.13
C ASP A 38 -4.07 1.40 34.02
N HIS A 39 -3.69 0.86 32.87
CA HIS A 39 -2.30 0.79 32.48
C HIS A 39 -1.96 2.09 31.77
N ASP A 40 -1.64 3.08 32.59
CA ASP A 40 -0.77 4.19 32.23
C ASP A 40 0.57 3.57 31.82
N HIS A 41 0.64 3.09 30.58
CA HIS A 41 1.89 2.80 29.93
C HIS A 41 2.51 4.13 29.57
N GLU A 42 3.21 4.68 30.56
CA GLU A 42 4.21 5.72 30.42
C GLU A 42 5.27 5.19 29.44
N HIS A 43 5.00 5.39 28.15
CA HIS A 43 6.02 5.30 27.14
C HIS A 43 6.92 6.51 27.34
N ASN A 44 7.99 6.28 28.10
CA ASN A 44 9.20 7.08 28.05
C ASN A 44 9.72 7.06 26.61
N HIS A 45 9.10 7.87 25.77
CA HIS A 45 9.61 8.21 24.46
C HIS A 45 10.74 9.19 24.73
N GLU A 46 11.96 8.67 24.80
CA GLU A 46 13.10 9.41 24.29
C GLU A 46 12.64 10.02 22.96
N GLU A 47 12.50 11.34 23.00
CA GLU A 47 12.01 12.16 21.92
C GLU A 47 13.07 12.08 20.81
N SER A 48 12.96 11.05 19.98
CA SER A 48 13.52 11.08 18.63
C SER A 48 12.96 12.35 18.01
N SER A 49 13.85 13.27 17.63
CA SER A 49 13.56 14.59 17.06
C SER A 49 12.77 14.56 15.74
N GLU A 50 12.33 13.38 15.32
CA GLU A 50 11.60 13.12 14.09
C GLU A 50 10.10 13.21 14.32
N SER A 51 9.44 13.98 13.46
CA SER A 51 7.98 14.11 13.47
C SER A 51 7.28 12.79 13.13
N LYS A 52 5.99 12.67 13.50
CA LYS A 52 5.15 11.52 13.09
C LYS A 52 5.10 11.38 11.57
N ASP A 53 5.10 12.50 10.86
CA ASP A 53 5.07 12.53 9.40
C ASP A 53 6.38 12.00 8.81
N GLU A 54 7.53 12.33 9.40
CA GLU A 54 8.84 11.84 8.98
C GLU A 54 8.97 10.31 9.13
N LYS A 55 8.54 9.78 10.28
CA LYS A 55 8.50 8.33 10.52
C LYS A 55 7.58 7.63 9.52
N THR A 56 6.42 8.23 9.25
CA THR A 56 5.45 7.70 8.28
C THR A 56 6.04 7.72 6.88
N LEU A 57 6.69 8.82 6.48
CA LEU A 57 7.30 8.96 5.16
C LEU A 57 8.42 7.93 4.94
N LYS A 58 9.27 7.65 5.95
CA LYS A 58 10.29 6.59 5.89
C LYS A 58 9.68 5.23 5.57
N ILE A 59 8.57 4.89 6.21
CA ILE A 59 7.85 3.62 5.96
C ILE A 59 7.26 3.61 4.55
N LEU A 60 6.61 4.69 4.14
CA LEU A 60 5.99 4.80 2.82
C LEU A 60 7.00 4.67 1.68
N LEU A 61 8.17 5.29 1.77
CA LEU A 61 9.21 5.20 0.74
C LEU A 61 9.64 3.75 0.51
N VAL A 62 9.86 2.97 1.57
CA VAL A 62 10.21 1.54 1.46
C VAL A 62 9.05 0.74 0.86
N HIS A 63 7.82 1.02 1.32
CA HIS A 63 6.63 0.34 0.83
C HIS A 63 6.41 0.56 -0.67
N TRP A 64 6.53 1.81 -1.15
CA TRP A 64 6.33 2.14 -2.56
C TRP A 64 7.37 1.46 -3.47
N ILE A 65 8.65 1.43 -3.07
CA ILE A 65 9.69 0.73 -3.83
C ILE A 65 9.35 -0.75 -3.99
N ASN A 66 9.04 -1.44 -2.88
CA ASN A 66 8.70 -2.86 -2.90
C ASN A 66 7.41 -3.14 -3.71
N HIS A 67 6.42 -2.25 -3.61
CA HIS A 67 5.17 -2.37 -4.36
C HIS A 67 5.40 -2.19 -5.87
N ASN A 68 6.25 -1.24 -6.25
CA ASN A 68 6.65 -1.04 -7.63
C ASN A 68 7.39 -2.25 -8.20
N GLU A 69 8.33 -2.84 -7.45
CA GLU A 69 9.03 -4.08 -7.84
C GLU A 69 8.03 -5.24 -8.10
N THR A 70 7.02 -5.39 -7.23
CA THR A 70 5.94 -6.38 -7.42
C THR A 70 5.15 -6.13 -8.71
N HIS A 71 4.87 -4.87 -9.03
CA HIS A 71 4.21 -4.50 -10.29
C HIS A 71 5.08 -4.76 -11.51
N GLU A 72 6.38 -4.46 -11.44
CA GLU A 72 7.34 -4.75 -12.51
C GLU A 72 7.39 -6.24 -12.84
N GLU A 73 7.43 -7.12 -11.83
CA GLU A 73 7.36 -8.57 -12.03
C GLU A 73 6.09 -8.98 -12.78
N GLY A 74 4.93 -8.49 -12.33
CA GLY A 74 3.65 -8.73 -13.00
C GLY A 74 3.64 -8.21 -14.44
N PHE A 75 4.22 -7.04 -14.69
CA PHE A 75 4.31 -6.46 -16.02
C PHE A 75 5.21 -7.30 -16.94
N ARG A 76 6.35 -7.80 -16.45
CA ARG A 76 7.26 -8.68 -17.24
C ARG A 76 6.53 -9.94 -17.70
N GLU A 77 5.71 -10.56 -16.84
CA GLU A 77 4.88 -11.69 -17.26
C GLU A 77 3.92 -11.31 -18.39
N TRP A 78 3.32 -10.11 -18.32
CA TRP A 78 2.37 -9.64 -19.33
C TRP A 78 3.04 -9.21 -20.63
N VAL A 79 4.29 -8.76 -20.61
CA VAL A 79 5.10 -8.56 -21.81
C VAL A 79 5.21 -9.88 -22.58
N GLU A 80 5.59 -10.97 -21.90
CA GLU A 80 5.73 -12.28 -22.53
C GLU A 80 4.38 -12.82 -23.03
N LYS A 81 3.31 -12.70 -22.22
CA LYS A 81 1.96 -13.08 -22.64
C LYS A 81 1.49 -12.26 -23.86
N ALA A 82 1.75 -10.96 -23.88
CA ALA A 82 1.38 -10.07 -25.00
C ALA A 82 2.13 -10.43 -26.29
N ARG A 83 3.44 -10.73 -26.20
CA ARG A 83 4.24 -11.22 -27.34
C ARG A 83 3.70 -12.54 -27.87
N ALA A 84 3.37 -13.48 -26.98
CA ALA A 84 2.84 -14.79 -27.35
C ALA A 84 1.52 -14.72 -28.15
N ILE A 85 0.69 -13.70 -27.91
CA ILE A 85 -0.57 -13.48 -28.65
C ILE A 85 -0.43 -12.48 -29.81
N GLY A 86 0.80 -12.14 -30.22
CA GLY A 86 1.09 -11.26 -31.35
C GLY A 86 0.80 -9.77 -31.12
N LYS A 87 0.71 -9.33 -29.85
CA LYS A 87 0.47 -7.93 -29.47
C LYS A 87 1.78 -7.19 -29.18
N GLU A 88 2.65 -7.13 -30.19
CA GLU A 88 4.02 -6.61 -30.06
C GLU A 88 4.07 -5.14 -29.58
N GLU A 89 3.24 -4.26 -30.14
CA GLU A 89 3.23 -2.83 -29.73
C GLU A 89 2.70 -2.64 -28.29
N THR A 90 1.78 -3.51 -27.86
CA THR A 90 1.33 -3.52 -26.46
C THR A 90 2.47 -3.98 -25.55
N ALA A 91 3.18 -5.06 -25.91
CA ALA A 91 4.32 -5.55 -25.14
C ALA A 91 5.40 -4.47 -24.98
N LYS A 92 5.77 -3.78 -26.06
CA LYS A 92 6.72 -2.64 -26.01
C LYS A 92 6.26 -1.49 -25.11
N SER A 93 4.96 -1.23 -25.07
CA SER A 93 4.40 -0.18 -24.21
C SER A 93 4.47 -0.58 -22.73
N ILE A 94 4.23 -1.86 -22.43
CA ILE A 94 4.39 -2.41 -21.07
C ILE A 94 5.88 -2.41 -20.66
N GLU A 95 6.81 -2.76 -21.56
CA GLU A 95 8.25 -2.67 -21.30
C GLU A 95 8.67 -1.25 -20.92
N LYS A 96 8.19 -0.23 -21.65
CA LYS A 96 8.44 1.18 -21.27
C LYS A 96 7.84 1.55 -19.92
N ALA A 97 6.69 0.98 -19.55
CA ALA A 97 6.11 1.20 -18.24
C ALA A 97 7.00 0.62 -17.12
N ILE A 98 7.63 -0.54 -17.35
CA ILE A 98 8.63 -1.12 -16.46
C ILE A 98 9.83 -0.19 -16.32
N GLU A 99 10.40 0.30 -17.43
CA GLU A 99 11.55 1.24 -17.39
C GLU A 99 11.24 2.52 -16.59
N CYS A 100 10.05 3.09 -16.77
CA CYS A 100 9.60 4.24 -16.00
C CYS A 100 9.44 3.93 -14.51
N MET A 101 9.00 2.71 -14.18
CA MET A 101 8.85 2.26 -12.79
C MET A 101 10.22 2.09 -12.12
N GLU A 102 11.18 1.47 -12.83
CA GLU A 102 12.56 1.33 -12.37
C GLU A 102 13.19 2.71 -12.10
N GLU A 103 12.92 3.69 -12.96
CA GLU A 103 13.38 5.07 -12.74
C GLU A 103 12.70 5.73 -11.54
N ALA A 104 11.39 5.51 -11.35
CA ALA A 104 10.70 5.98 -10.15
C ALA A 104 11.31 5.36 -8.88
N ASN A 105 11.65 4.07 -8.89
CA ASN A 105 12.31 3.40 -7.78
C ASN A 105 13.68 4.00 -7.46
N LYS A 106 14.48 4.37 -8.46
CA LYS A 106 15.76 5.09 -8.23
C LYS A 106 15.54 6.41 -7.53
N MET A 107 14.52 7.18 -7.94
CA MET A 107 14.20 8.48 -7.33
C MET A 107 13.68 8.32 -5.89
N LEU A 108 12.87 7.29 -5.63
CA LEU A 108 12.39 6.97 -4.28
C LEU A 108 13.53 6.51 -3.36
N LEU A 109 14.47 5.71 -3.89
CA LEU A 109 15.69 5.32 -3.17
C LEU A 109 16.57 6.53 -2.84
N GLU A 110 16.68 7.49 -3.76
CA GLU A 110 17.40 8.74 -3.51
C GLU A 110 16.69 9.58 -2.45
N ALA A 111 15.37 9.74 -2.55
CA ALA A 111 14.57 10.44 -1.54
C ALA A 111 14.76 9.83 -0.15
N LYS A 112 14.81 8.50 -0.05
CA LYS A 112 15.06 7.78 1.22
C LYS A 112 16.43 8.12 1.84
N LYS A 113 17.45 8.48 1.06
CA LYS A 113 18.78 8.88 1.60
C LYS A 113 18.76 10.26 2.27
N HIS A 114 17.75 11.07 2.01
CA HIS A 114 17.56 12.39 2.60
C HIS A 114 16.66 12.37 3.84
N MET A 115 16.27 11.17 4.29
CA MET A 115 15.45 10.95 5.48
C MET A 115 16.29 10.59 6.69
#